data_AF-A0A550HQ12-F1
#
_entry.id   AF-A0A550HQ12-F1
#
_cell.length_a   1.000
_cell.length_b   1.000
_cell.length_c   1.000
_cell.angle_alpha   90.00
_cell.angle_beta   90.00
_cell.angle_gamma   90.00
#
_symmetry.space_group_name_H-M   'P 1'
#
loop_
_entity.id
_entity.type
_entity.pdbx_description
1 polymer ?
#
loop_
_entity_poly.entity_id
_entity_poly.type
_entity_poly.pdbx_seq_one_letter_code
_entity_poly.pdbx_strand_id
1 'polypeptide(L)'
;MNNIFYKGAITLLYKCEILRPPCEEIVQEFLPTFRSLIAKELIEKYNFSQVEVAEKLGTTQAAVSQYLSSKRGQKNFSKVKSMTRVKTVANEVAKDMAENKLEEFDITSSFCKLCLELRTNQPRRKSK
;
A
#
# COMPACT_ATOMS: atom_id res chain seq x y z
N MET A 1 42.19 20.62 25.37
CA MET A 1 41.36 21.61 24.67
C MET A 1 41.25 21.19 23.21
N ASN A 2 40.23 20.38 22.92
CA ASN A 2 39.03 20.77 22.18
C ASN A 2 39.14 20.34 20.71
N ASN A 3 38.86 19.05 20.47
CA ASN A 3 38.53 18.57 19.13
C ASN A 3 37.21 17.76 19.12
N ILE A 4 36.28 18.17 19.99
CA ILE A 4 34.90 17.66 20.06
C ILE A 4 34.04 18.24 18.91
N PHE A 5 34.51 19.30 18.24
CA PHE A 5 33.77 19.99 17.19
C PHE A 5 33.72 19.24 15.83
N TYR A 6 34.70 18.39 15.52
CA TYR A 6 34.76 17.71 14.22
C TYR A 6 33.93 16.42 14.15
N LYS A 7 33.52 15.85 15.31
CA LYS A 7 32.59 14.71 15.33
C LYS A 7 31.12 15.14 15.13
N GLY A 8 30.78 16.39 15.40
CA GLY A 8 29.43 16.93 15.15
C GLY A 8 29.18 17.29 13.68
N ALA A 9 30.23 17.70 12.95
CA ALA A 9 30.12 18.10 11.55
C ALA A 9 30.08 16.91 10.57
N ILE A 10 30.75 15.79 10.90
CA ILE A 10 30.79 14.61 10.01
C ILE A 10 29.42 13.92 9.92
N THR A 11 28.61 13.93 10.98
CA THR A 11 27.24 13.37 10.95
C THR A 11 26.27 14.20 10.10
N LEU A 12 26.57 15.47 9.85
CA LEU A 12 25.74 16.39 9.05
C LEU A 12 26.08 16.35 7.55
N LEU A 13 27.25 15.82 7.16
CA LEU A 13 27.71 15.79 5.76
C LEU A 13 27.30 14.52 5.00
N TYR A 14 26.89 13.45 5.68
CA TYR A 14 26.28 12.27 5.05
C TYR A 14 24.75 12.34 4.97
N LYS A 15 24.14 13.53 5.18
CA LYS A 15 22.71 13.75 5.01
C LYS A 15 22.33 14.12 3.56
N CYS A 16 23.10 13.63 2.59
CA CYS A 16 22.85 13.80 1.17
C CYS A 16 22.14 12.54 0.63
N GLU A 17 20.80 12.63 0.62
CA GLU A 17 19.91 12.11 -0.42
C GLU A 17 19.88 10.58 -0.64
N ILE A 18 19.18 9.87 0.25
CA ILE A 18 18.61 8.57 -0.09
C ILE A 18 17.52 8.81 -1.16
N LEU A 19 17.75 8.32 -2.38
CA LEU A 19 16.74 8.26 -3.45
C LEU A 19 15.59 7.33 -2.99
N ARG A 20 14.55 7.90 -2.40
CA ARG A 20 13.29 7.19 -2.10
C ARG A 20 12.18 7.71 -2.99
N PRO A 21 11.98 7.12 -4.18
CA PRO A 21 10.88 7.52 -5.03
C PRO A 21 9.55 7.25 -4.33
N PRO A 22 8.52 8.06 -4.57
CA PRO A 22 7.20 7.85 -3.97
C PRO A 22 6.60 6.48 -4.31
N CYS A 23 6.97 5.89 -5.44
CA CYS A 23 6.56 4.53 -5.80
C CYS A 23 7.10 3.47 -4.81
N GLU A 24 8.29 3.66 -4.26
CA GLU A 24 8.85 2.74 -3.25
C GLU A 24 8.02 2.78 -1.97
N GLU A 25 7.68 3.98 -1.48
CA GLU A 25 6.81 4.13 -0.30
C GLU A 25 5.43 3.50 -0.54
N ILE A 26 4.86 3.68 -1.73
CA ILE A 26 3.57 3.11 -2.10
C ILE A 26 3.61 1.58 -2.12
N VAL A 27 4.65 0.97 -2.67
CA VAL A 27 4.78 -0.49 -2.71
C VAL A 27 5.00 -1.07 -1.30
N GLN A 28 5.72 -0.35 -0.42
CA GLN A 28 6.00 -0.80 0.94
C GLN A 28 4.80 -0.65 1.90
N GLU A 29 4.01 0.41 1.75
CA GLU A 29 2.95 0.76 2.72
C GLU A 29 1.54 0.62 2.13
N PHE A 30 1.32 1.14 0.93
CA PHE A 30 -0.03 1.24 0.35
C PHE A 30 -0.48 -0.05 -0.32
N LEU A 31 0.37 -0.65 -1.15
CA LEU A 31 0.01 -1.85 -1.90
C LEU A 31 -0.37 -3.03 -0.99
N PRO A 32 0.32 -3.32 0.13
CA PRO A 32 -0.11 -4.35 1.07
C PRO A 32 -1.47 -4.04 1.71
N THR A 33 -1.72 -2.75 1.98
CA THR A 33 -3.01 -2.28 2.53
C THR A 33 -4.14 -2.51 1.55
N PHE A 34 -3.93 -2.14 0.29
CA PHE A 34 -4.91 -2.30 -0.77
C PHE A 34 -5.24 -3.77 -1.03
N ARG A 35 -4.20 -4.63 -1.12
CA ARG A 35 -4.40 -6.10 -1.22
C ARG A 35 -5.17 -6.67 -0.03
N SER A 36 -4.93 -6.14 1.18
CA SER A 36 -5.65 -6.59 2.37
C SER A 36 -7.13 -6.21 2.35
N LEU A 37 -7.48 -5.05 1.78
CA LEU A 37 -8.88 -4.65 1.61
C LEU A 37 -9.59 -5.54 0.59
N ILE A 38 -8.96 -5.81 -0.56
CA ILE A 38 -9.53 -6.70 -1.59
C ILE A 38 -9.72 -8.11 -1.02
N ALA A 39 -8.71 -8.66 -0.35
CA ALA A 39 -8.78 -10.00 0.24
C ALA A 39 -9.92 -10.12 1.26
N LYS A 40 -10.13 -9.11 2.10
CA LYS A 40 -11.23 -9.10 3.07
C LYS A 40 -12.59 -9.08 2.38
N GLU A 41 -12.79 -8.21 1.39
CA GLU A 41 -14.06 -8.14 0.67
C GLU A 41 -14.36 -9.47 -0.05
N LEU A 42 -13.38 -10.08 -0.73
CA LEU A 42 -13.54 -11.37 -1.42
C LEU A 42 -13.96 -12.51 -0.46
N ILE A 43 -13.39 -12.56 0.74
CA ILE A 43 -13.71 -13.60 1.72
C ILE A 43 -15.04 -13.32 2.41
N GLU A 44 -15.21 -12.11 2.96
CA GLU A 44 -16.35 -11.77 3.82
C GLU A 44 -17.66 -11.63 3.06
N LYS A 45 -17.62 -11.17 1.80
CA LYS A 45 -18.83 -10.89 1.01
C LYS A 45 -19.07 -11.87 -0.13
N TYR A 46 -18.00 -12.41 -0.70
CA TYR A 46 -18.08 -13.31 -1.85
C TYR A 46 -17.74 -14.77 -1.49
N ASN A 47 -17.45 -15.07 -0.21
CA ASN A 47 -17.19 -16.41 0.33
C ASN A 47 -16.04 -17.18 -0.34
N PHE A 48 -15.05 -16.47 -0.88
CA PHE A 48 -13.85 -17.11 -1.41
C PHE A 48 -13.02 -17.70 -0.28
N SER A 49 -12.36 -18.83 -0.53
CA SER A 49 -11.32 -19.37 0.35
C SER A 49 -10.02 -18.57 0.23
N GLN A 50 -9.14 -18.69 1.23
CA GLN A 50 -7.83 -18.02 1.18
C GLN A 50 -6.96 -18.48 0.00
N VAL A 51 -7.17 -19.72 -0.48
CA VAL A 51 -6.45 -20.28 -1.62
C VAL A 51 -6.93 -19.61 -2.92
N GLU A 52 -8.24 -19.54 -3.15
CA GLU A 52 -8.80 -18.89 -4.34
C GLU A 52 -8.47 -17.39 -4.38
N VAL A 53 -8.45 -16.73 -3.22
CA VAL A 53 -8.00 -15.33 -3.12
C VAL A 53 -6.51 -15.20 -3.47
N ALA A 54 -5.66 -16.14 -3.03
CA ALA A 54 -4.25 -16.12 -3.35
C ALA A 54 -4.00 -16.27 -4.85
N GLU A 55 -4.74 -17.17 -5.50
CA GLU A 55 -4.72 -17.37 -6.95
C GLU A 55 -5.15 -16.09 -7.69
N LYS A 56 -6.30 -15.52 -7.32
CA LYS A 56 -6.81 -14.29 -7.95
C LYS A 56 -5.92 -13.07 -7.74
N LEU A 57 -5.19 -12.99 -6.63
CA LEU A 57 -4.28 -11.87 -6.33
C LEU A 57 -2.84 -12.12 -6.82
N GLY A 58 -2.53 -13.28 -7.38
CA GLY A 58 -1.18 -13.65 -7.79
C GLY A 58 -0.19 -13.69 -6.62
N THR A 59 -0.60 -14.20 -5.46
CA THR A 59 0.20 -14.24 -4.23
C THR A 59 0.11 -15.61 -3.55
N THR A 60 0.69 -15.74 -2.34
CA THR A 60 0.64 -16.99 -1.56
C THR A 60 -0.54 -16.98 -0.58
N GLN A 61 -1.09 -18.15 -0.26
CA GLN A 61 -2.10 -18.31 0.78
C GLN A 61 -1.60 -17.82 2.15
N ALA A 62 -0.30 -17.97 2.43
CA ALA A 62 0.33 -17.40 3.62
C ALA A 62 0.26 -15.86 3.65
N ALA A 63 0.47 -15.19 2.50
CA ALA A 63 0.31 -13.73 2.41
C ALA A 63 -1.15 -13.31 2.65
N VAL A 64 -2.13 -14.06 2.12
CA VAL A 64 -3.55 -13.80 2.40
C VAL A 64 -3.87 -13.96 3.88
N SER A 65 -3.38 -15.02 4.53
CA SER A 65 -3.52 -15.18 5.98
C SER A 65 -2.92 -14.00 6.77
N GLN A 66 -1.77 -13.48 6.32
CA GLN A 66 -1.18 -12.27 6.89
C GLN A 66 -2.02 -11.01 6.63
N TYR A 67 -2.67 -10.88 5.48
CA TYR A 67 -3.58 -9.76 5.19
C TYR A 67 -4.79 -9.73 6.11
N LEU A 68 -5.31 -10.91 6.47
CA LEU A 68 -6.44 -11.06 7.38
C LEU A 68 -6.05 -10.80 8.83
N SER A 69 -4.92 -11.35 9.26
CA SER A 69 -4.44 -11.25 10.65
C SER A 69 -3.75 -9.93 10.98
N SER A 70 -3.13 -9.27 10.00
CA SER A 70 -2.31 -8.09 10.27
C SER A 70 -3.13 -6.80 10.37
N LYS A 71 -2.72 -5.93 11.30
CA LYS A 71 -3.08 -4.50 11.32
C LYS A 71 -2.22 -3.66 10.36
N ARG A 72 -1.41 -4.28 9.49
CA ARG A 72 -0.58 -3.55 8.52
C ARG A 72 -1.51 -2.87 7.53
N GLY A 73 -1.38 -1.55 7.42
CA GLY A 73 -2.28 -0.67 6.67
C GLY A 73 -3.30 0.10 7.51
N GLN A 74 -3.72 -0.39 8.68
CA GLN A 74 -4.62 0.37 9.56
C GLN A 74 -3.89 1.43 10.40
N LYS A 75 -2.64 1.17 10.83
CA LYS A 75 -1.92 2.10 11.70
C LYS A 75 -1.50 3.42 11.02
N ASN A 76 -1.20 3.40 9.72
CA ASN A 76 -0.66 4.57 9.02
C ASN A 76 -1.69 5.33 8.18
N PHE A 77 -2.76 4.67 7.70
CA PHE A 77 -3.78 5.33 6.88
C PHE A 77 -5.02 5.81 7.64
N SER A 78 -5.12 5.53 8.94
CA SER A 78 -6.25 5.93 9.80
C SER A 78 -6.50 7.45 9.87
N LYS A 79 -5.62 8.28 9.31
CA LYS A 79 -5.73 9.75 9.29
C LYS A 79 -6.10 10.35 7.93
N VAL A 80 -6.33 9.54 6.89
CA VAL A 80 -6.50 10.08 5.53
C VAL A 80 -7.97 10.04 5.10
N LYS A 81 -8.53 11.20 4.75
CA LYS A 81 -9.83 11.35 4.07
C LYS A 81 -9.93 10.47 2.81
N SER A 82 -8.79 10.09 2.24
CA SER A 82 -8.69 9.16 1.11
C SER A 82 -8.97 7.70 1.46
N MET A 83 -8.99 7.29 2.73
CA MET A 83 -9.27 5.90 3.11
C MET A 83 -10.66 5.44 2.66
N THR A 84 -11.67 6.33 2.68
CA THR A 84 -12.99 6.01 2.13
C THR A 84 -12.90 5.70 0.64
N ARG A 85 -12.21 6.54 -0.15
CA ARG A 85 -12.03 6.32 -1.59
C ARG A 85 -11.24 5.04 -1.87
N VAL A 86 -10.16 4.80 -1.12
CA VAL A 86 -9.35 3.57 -1.24
C VAL A 86 -10.20 2.33 -1.00
N LYS A 87 -11.02 2.33 0.05
CA LYS A 87 -11.96 1.22 0.33
C LYS A 87 -12.97 1.05 -0.80
N THR A 88 -13.55 2.14 -1.30
CA THR A 88 -14.49 2.07 -2.43
C THR A 88 -13.85 1.41 -3.65
N VAL A 89 -12.65 1.85 -4.06
CA VAL A 89 -11.95 1.24 -5.19
C VAL A 89 -11.58 -0.21 -4.92
N ALA A 90 -11.12 -0.54 -3.71
CA ALA A 90 -10.81 -1.92 -3.35
C ALA A 90 -12.04 -2.83 -3.45
N ASN A 91 -13.21 -2.34 -3.04
CA ASN A 91 -14.47 -3.08 -3.10
C ASN A 91 -14.98 -3.22 -4.54
N GLU A 92 -14.82 -2.19 -5.38
CA GLU A 92 -15.11 -2.24 -6.82
C GLU A 92 -14.25 -3.31 -7.49
N VAL A 93 -12.93 -3.26 -7.28
CA VAL A 93 -12.00 -4.26 -7.81
C VAL A 93 -12.34 -5.67 -7.32
N ALA A 94 -12.61 -5.85 -6.02
CA ALA A 94 -13.00 -7.15 -5.48
C ALA A 94 -14.30 -7.68 -6.08
N LYS A 95 -15.31 -6.82 -6.27
CA LYS A 95 -16.56 -7.18 -6.93
C LYS A 95 -16.30 -7.67 -8.35
N ASP A 96 -15.57 -6.90 -9.14
CA ASP A 96 -15.36 -7.24 -10.54
C ASP A 96 -14.47 -8.49 -10.68
N MET A 97 -13.53 -8.71 -9.75
CA MET A 97 -12.77 -9.96 -9.63
C MET A 97 -13.65 -11.16 -9.29
N ALA A 98 -14.64 -11.01 -8.40
CA ALA A 98 -15.59 -12.07 -8.05
C ALA A 98 -16.53 -12.39 -9.21
N GLU A 99 -16.92 -11.38 -10.00
CA GLU A 99 -17.77 -11.52 -11.19
C GLU A 99 -16.99 -11.96 -12.45
N ASN A 100 -15.66 -12.16 -12.35
CA ASN A 100 -14.74 -12.47 -13.46
C ASN A 100 -14.84 -11.47 -14.63
N LYS A 101 -15.00 -10.19 -14.30
CA LYS A 101 -15.15 -9.09 -15.27
C LYS A 101 -13.86 -8.32 -15.57
N LEU A 102 -12.78 -8.62 -14.86
CA LEU A 102 -11.49 -7.95 -15.04
C LEU A 102 -10.44 -8.92 -15.58
N GLU A 103 -9.67 -8.43 -16.55
CA GLU A 103 -8.37 -9.00 -16.86
C GLU A 103 -7.30 -8.43 -15.91
N GLU A 104 -6.13 -9.08 -15.83
CA GLU A 104 -5.04 -8.66 -14.95
C GLU A 104 -4.59 -7.20 -15.18
N PHE A 105 -4.66 -6.75 -16.44
CA PHE A 105 -4.35 -5.38 -16.83
C PHE A 105 -5.29 -4.35 -16.18
N ASP A 106 -6.57 -4.68 -16.03
CA ASP A 106 -7.58 -3.76 -15.49
C ASP A 106 -7.39 -3.51 -13.98
N ILE A 107 -6.97 -4.55 -13.25
CA ILE A 107 -6.66 -4.47 -11.81
C ILE A 107 -5.45 -3.55 -11.62
N THR A 108 -4.39 -3.76 -12.41
CA THR A 108 -3.16 -2.96 -12.36
C THR A 108 -3.45 -1.50 -12.70
N SER A 109 -4.22 -1.25 -13.76
CA SER A 109 -4.64 0.10 -14.18
C SER A 109 -5.44 0.82 -13.09
N SER A 110 -6.39 0.13 -12.46
CA SER A 110 -7.20 0.67 -11.36
C SER A 110 -6.34 1.08 -10.16
N PHE A 111 -5.38 0.22 -9.78
CA PHE A 111 -4.42 0.54 -8.72
C PHE A 111 -3.52 1.72 -9.09
N CYS A 112 -2.98 1.76 -10.30
CA CYS A 112 -2.11 2.85 -10.77
C CYS A 112 -2.82 4.20 -10.79
N LYS A 113 -4.08 4.25 -11.23
CA LYS A 113 -4.91 5.47 -11.19
C LYS A 113 -5.10 5.96 -9.77
N LEU A 114 -5.50 5.07 -8.85
CA LEU A 114 -5.65 5.39 -7.43
C LEU A 114 -4.33 5.86 -6.81
N CYS A 115 -3.22 5.19 -7.13
CA CYS A 115 -1.87 5.56 -6.71
C CYS A 115 -1.52 6.99 -7.16
N LEU A 116 -1.80 7.35 -8.41
CA LEU A 116 -1.56 8.69 -8.93
C LEU A 116 -2.43 9.74 -8.21
N GLU A 117 -3.72 9.48 -8.03
CA GLU A 117 -4.65 10.35 -7.28
C GLU A 117 -4.19 10.59 -5.84
N LEU A 118 -3.67 9.55 -5.18
CA LEU A 118 -3.16 9.67 -3.82
C LEU A 118 -1.86 10.49 -3.78
N ARG A 119 -1.02 10.40 -4.81
CA ARG A 119 0.24 11.17 -4.91
C ARG A 119 0.01 12.65 -5.16
N THR A 120 -0.97 13.01 -5.99
CA THR A 120 -1.25 14.43 -6.31
C THR A 120 -1.85 15.19 -5.12
N ASN A 121 -2.52 14.47 -4.20
CA ASN A 121 -3.21 15.06 -3.05
C ASN A 121 -2.41 15.01 -1.73
N GLN A 122 -1.16 14.51 -1.73
CA GLN A 122 -0.30 14.53 -0.53
C GLN A 122 0.49 15.85 -0.45
N PRO A 123 0.48 16.57 0.69
CA PRO A 123 1.43 17.65 0.91
C PRO A 123 2.85 17.07 0.85
N ARG A 124 3.73 17.63 0.00
CA ARG A 124 5.13 17.20 -0.09
C ARG A 124 5.71 17.19 1.33
N ARG A 125 6.05 16.01 1.85
CA ARG A 125 6.69 15.91 3.17
C ARG A 125 8.00 16.69 3.11
N LYS A 126 8.13 17.73 3.94
CA LYS A 126 9.44 18.30 4.26
C LYS A 126 10.25 17.22 4.97
N SER A 127 11.46 16.96 4.48
CA SER A 127 12.44 16.06 5.09
C SER A 127 12.63 16.40 6.58
N LYS A 128 12.58 15.39 7.44
CA LYS A 128 12.93 15.50 8.88
C LYS A 128 14.45 15.58 9.07
#